data_AF-A0A2S5WGX9-F1
#
_entry.id   AF-A0A2S5WGX9-F1
#
_cell.length_a   1.000
_cell.length_b   1.000
_cell.length_c   1.000
_cell.angle_alpha   90.00
_cell.angle_beta   90.00
_cell.angle_gamma   90.00
#
_symmetry.space_group_name_H-M   'P 1'
#
loop_
_entity.id
_entity.type
_entity.pdbx_description
1 polymer ?
#
loop_
_entity_poly.entity_id
_entity_poly.type
_entity_poly.pdbx_seq_one_letter_code
_entity_poly.pdbx_strand_id
1 'polypeptide(L)'
;MPIELVLLSEVAPSDEAVARAIAETHPEGQLISFEGGAVRHAVDGDGASLLTLFESQPIVDATSAAAALAHPPAAFGLWTEVTVPRGAAQQGRELAERLASAIGGSVTERV
;
A
#
# COMPACT_ATOMS: atom_id res chain seq x y z
N MET A 1 -8.86 -14.51 4.43
CA MET A 1 -9.68 -13.52 3.69
C MET A 1 -8.69 -12.69 2.86
N PRO A 2 -9.07 -11.68 2.07
CA PRO A 2 -8.09 -10.66 1.70
C PRO A 2 -7.42 -10.08 2.96
N ILE A 3 -6.18 -9.63 2.83
CA ILE A 3 -5.47 -8.96 3.92
C ILE A 3 -5.69 -7.46 3.75
N GLU A 4 -6.09 -6.80 4.83
CA GLU A 4 -6.24 -5.34 4.89
C GLU A 4 -5.02 -4.77 5.59
N LEU A 5 -4.26 -3.97 4.83
CA LEU A 5 -3.04 -3.33 5.25
C LEU A 5 -3.22 -1.83 5.22
N VAL A 6 -2.44 -1.14 6.04
CA VAL A 6 -2.36 0.32 6.06
C VAL A 6 -0.92 0.71 5.79
N LEU A 7 -0.72 1.53 4.77
CA LEU A 7 0.53 2.20 4.48
C LEU A 7 0.52 3.60 5.12
N LEU A 8 1.40 3.79 6.09
CA LEU A 8 1.58 5.04 6.83
C LEU A 8 2.85 5.74 6.32
N SER A 9 2.75 7.04 6.03
CA SER A 9 3.86 7.81 5.45
C SER A 9 3.66 9.32 5.64
N GLU A 10 4.70 10.11 5.41
CA GLU A 10 4.62 11.58 5.36
C GLU A 10 4.30 12.11 3.95
N VAL A 11 4.47 11.26 2.93
CA VAL A 11 4.29 11.60 1.52
C VAL A 11 3.46 10.53 0.84
N ALA A 12 2.44 10.95 0.09
CA ALA A 12 1.57 10.03 -0.63
C ALA A 12 2.39 9.23 -1.66
N PRO A 13 2.12 7.92 -1.83
CA PRO A 13 2.81 7.12 -2.83
C PRO A 13 2.52 7.68 -4.22
N SER A 14 3.55 8.10 -4.95
CA SER A 14 3.41 8.49 -6.35
C SER A 14 3.30 7.25 -7.24
N ASP A 15 2.68 7.39 -8.40
CA ASP A 15 2.60 6.29 -9.38
C ASP A 15 3.98 5.80 -9.82
N GLU A 16 4.98 6.70 -9.88
CA GLU A 16 6.37 6.35 -10.14
C GLU A 16 6.97 5.47 -9.03
N ALA A 17 6.73 5.81 -7.76
CA ALA A 17 7.22 5.02 -6.63
C ALA A 17 6.57 3.62 -6.61
N VAL A 18 5.27 3.55 -6.90
CA VAL A 18 4.53 2.29 -6.98
C VAL A 18 5.03 1.45 -8.16
N ALA A 19 5.15 2.02 -9.36
CA ALA A 19 5.66 1.32 -10.54
C ALA A 19 7.09 0.79 -10.33
N ARG A 20 7.94 1.57 -9.65
CA ARG A 20 9.29 1.13 -9.28
C ARG A 20 9.27 -0.04 -8.31
N ALA A 21 8.46 0.01 -7.25
CA ALA A 21 8.34 -1.09 -6.30
C ALA A 21 7.82 -2.37 -6.97
N ILE A 22 6.90 -2.23 -7.92
CA ILE A 22 6.44 -3.34 -8.78
C ILE A 22 7.62 -3.89 -9.57
N ALA A 23 8.34 -3.07 -10.34
CA ALA A 23 9.45 -3.54 -11.18
C ALA A 23 10.57 -4.25 -10.40
N GLU A 24 10.81 -3.85 -9.14
CA GLU A 24 11.81 -4.48 -8.26
C GLU A 24 11.39 -5.86 -7.73
N THR A 25 10.09 -6.15 -7.64
CA THR A 25 9.55 -7.40 -7.07
C THR A 25 8.92 -8.32 -8.13
N HIS A 26 8.34 -7.73 -9.17
CA HIS A 26 7.60 -8.34 -10.26
C HIS A 26 7.98 -7.61 -11.56
N PRO A 27 9.09 -7.99 -12.23
CA PRO A 27 9.64 -7.23 -13.36
C PRO A 27 8.69 -7.05 -14.56
N GLU A 28 7.75 -7.98 -14.76
CA GLU A 28 6.72 -7.92 -15.80
C GLU A 28 5.39 -7.31 -15.30
N GLY A 29 5.34 -6.96 -14.01
CA GLY A 29 4.16 -6.39 -13.38
C GLY A 29 3.89 -4.96 -13.81
N GLN A 30 2.65 -4.53 -13.58
CA GLN A 30 2.16 -3.22 -14.04
C GLN A 30 1.31 -2.53 -12.99
N LEU A 31 1.31 -1.20 -13.05
CA LEU A 31 0.38 -0.36 -12.32
C LEU A 31 -0.78 0.03 -13.24
N ILE A 32 -2.01 -0.26 -12.81
CA ILE A 32 -3.23 0.14 -13.50
C ILE A 32 -3.96 1.15 -12.62
N SER A 33 -4.10 2.38 -13.10
CA SER A 33 -4.77 3.47 -12.37
C SER A 33 -6.21 3.66 -12.86
N PHE A 34 -7.15 3.75 -11.92
CA PHE A 34 -8.56 4.03 -12.15
C PHE A 34 -8.95 5.36 -11.48
N GLU A 35 -10.06 5.96 -11.92
CA GLU A 35 -10.64 7.16 -11.29
C GLU A 35 -9.62 8.31 -11.10
N GLY A 36 -8.73 8.50 -12.07
CA GLY A 36 -7.70 9.54 -11.99
C GLY A 36 -6.59 9.27 -10.96
N GLY A 37 -6.42 8.01 -10.53
CA GLY A 37 -5.38 7.60 -9.58
C GLY A 37 -5.89 7.36 -8.16
N ALA A 38 -7.19 7.58 -7.89
CA ALA A 38 -7.80 7.32 -6.59
C ALA A 38 -7.78 5.83 -6.22
N VAL A 39 -7.81 4.94 -7.23
CA VAL A 39 -7.67 3.50 -7.06
C VAL A 39 -6.60 3.00 -8.01
N ARG A 40 -5.61 2.29 -7.48
CA ARG A 40 -4.44 1.82 -8.22
C ARG A 40 -4.20 0.35 -7.96
N HIS A 41 -4.16 -0.44 -9.02
CA HIS A 41 -3.96 -1.89 -8.96
C HIS A 41 -2.54 -2.23 -9.40
N ALA A 42 -1.82 -2.93 -8.54
CA ALA A 42 -0.61 -3.63 -8.95
C ALA A 42 -0.98 -5.03 -9.44
N VAL A 43 -0.52 -5.39 -10.63
CA VAL A 43 -0.72 -6.73 -11.21
C VAL A 43 0.63 -7.34 -11.60
N ASP A 44 0.70 -8.67 -11.64
CA ASP A 44 1.86 -9.40 -12.15
C ASP A 44 1.84 -9.50 -13.70
N GLY A 45 2.81 -10.23 -14.27
CA GLY A 45 2.95 -10.42 -15.72
C GLY A 45 1.79 -11.19 -16.36
N ASP A 46 1.04 -11.99 -15.58
CA ASP A 46 -0.16 -12.70 -16.02
C ASP A 46 -1.44 -11.87 -15.84
N GLY A 47 -1.32 -10.66 -15.29
CA GLY A 47 -2.43 -9.76 -14.98
C GLY A 47 -3.18 -10.11 -13.70
N ALA A 48 -2.64 -11.00 -12.86
CA ALA A 48 -3.23 -11.31 -11.57
C ALA A 48 -2.93 -10.18 -10.57
N SER A 49 -3.94 -9.82 -9.75
CA SER A 49 -3.82 -8.73 -8.78
C SER A 49 -2.89 -9.12 -7.62
N LEU A 50 -1.90 -8.26 -7.37
CA LEU A 50 -0.97 -8.35 -6.26
C LEU A 50 -1.46 -7.53 -5.06
N LEU A 51 -1.89 -6.29 -5.29
CA LEU A 51 -2.54 -5.44 -4.30
C LEU A 51 -3.34 -4.30 -4.97
N THR A 52 -4.21 -3.68 -4.19
CA THR A 52 -4.90 -2.44 -4.53
C THR A 52 -4.54 -1.36 -3.52
N LEU A 53 -4.10 -0.20 -4.00
CA LEU A 53 -3.87 1.03 -3.24
C LEU A 53 -5.03 2.00 -3.47
N PHE A 54 -5.52 2.59 -2.38
CA PHE A 54 -6.50 3.67 -2.44
C PHE A 54 -5.83 5.04 -2.30
N GLU A 55 -6.61 6.11 -2.43
CA GLU A 55 -6.13 7.47 -2.23
C GLU A 55 -5.65 7.69 -0.80
N SER A 56 -4.48 8.31 -0.64
CA SER A 56 -3.94 8.68 0.66
C SER A 56 -4.77 9.78 1.30
N GLN A 57 -5.13 9.60 2.58
CA GLN A 57 -5.89 10.58 3.36
C GLN A 57 -5.02 11.18 4.47
N PRO A 58 -5.14 12.48 4.75
CA PRO A 58 -4.45 13.10 5.89
C PRO A 58 -5.04 12.61 7.21
N ILE A 59 -4.17 12.35 8.17
CA ILE A 59 -4.59 11.94 9.51
C ILE A 59 -4.88 13.18 10.34
N VAL A 60 -6.15 13.37 10.66
CA VAL A 60 -6.65 14.50 11.47
C VAL A 60 -6.67 14.19 12.97
N ASP A 61 -6.82 12.91 13.33
CA ASP A 61 -6.83 12.42 14.71
C ASP A 61 -5.86 11.25 14.85
N ALA A 62 -4.64 11.56 15.31
CA ALA A 62 -3.59 10.58 15.50
C ALA A 62 -3.93 9.52 16.57
N THR A 63 -4.78 9.86 17.56
CA THR A 63 -5.15 8.92 18.62
C THR A 63 -6.10 7.86 18.10
N SER A 64 -7.15 8.29 17.37
CA SER A 64 -8.06 7.35 16.71
C SER A 64 -7.35 6.50 15.65
N ALA A 65 -6.44 7.09 14.88
CA ALA A 65 -5.64 6.36 13.90
C ALA A 65 -4.75 5.30 14.57
N ALA A 66 -4.04 5.64 15.63
CA ALA A 66 -3.19 4.69 16.36
C ALA A 66 -4.00 3.54 16.98
N ALA A 67 -5.21 3.81 17.48
CA ALA A 67 -6.09 2.78 18.05
C ALA A 67 -6.61 1.78 17.01
N ALA A 68 -6.59 2.13 15.71
CA ALA A 68 -7.00 1.26 14.62
C ALA A 68 -5.86 0.37 14.06
N LEU A 69 -4.65 0.48 14.63
CA LEU A 69 -3.46 -0.23 14.14
C LEU A 69 -2.97 -1.24 15.17
N ALA A 70 -2.57 -2.43 14.70
CA ALA A 70 -1.97 -3.43 15.58
C ALA A 70 -0.62 -2.97 16.18
N HIS A 71 0.18 -2.26 15.37
CA HIS A 71 1.49 -1.75 15.76
C HIS A 71 1.68 -0.32 15.21
N PRO A 72 1.19 0.72 15.91
CA PRO A 72 1.27 2.09 15.42
C PRO A 72 2.72 2.63 15.51
N PRO A 73 3.22 3.32 14.46
CA PRO A 73 4.49 4.05 14.52
C PRO A 73 4.39 5.29 15.41
N ALA A 74 5.53 5.92 15.70
CA ALA A 74 5.59 7.10 16.58
C ALA A 74 5.02 8.38 15.93
N ALA A 75 5.15 8.54 14.61
CA ALA A 75 4.65 9.67 13.85
C ALA A 75 4.35 9.25 12.39
N PHE A 76 3.24 9.76 11.86
CA PHE A 76 2.79 9.51 10.49
C PHE A 76 1.68 10.51 10.11
N GLY A 77 1.84 11.20 8.97
CA GLY A 77 0.90 12.23 8.50
C GLY A 77 -0.21 11.74 7.57
N LEU A 78 0.02 10.65 6.84
CA LEU A 78 -0.89 10.11 5.82
C LEU A 78 -1.23 8.65 6.07
N TRP A 79 -2.47 8.31 5.71
CA TRP A 79 -3.04 6.98 5.76
C TRP A 79 -3.41 6.53 4.35
N THR A 80 -2.88 5.39 3.91
CA THR A 80 -3.25 4.79 2.62
C THR A 80 -3.76 3.37 2.86
N GLU A 81 -5.03 3.12 2.52
CA GLU A 81 -5.57 1.76 2.56
C GLU A 81 -4.92 0.91 1.47
N VAL A 82 -4.59 -0.32 1.82
CA VAL A 82 -4.04 -1.32 0.91
C VAL A 82 -4.78 -2.63 1.12
N THR A 83 -5.28 -3.23 0.04
CA THR A 83 -5.90 -4.55 0.10
C THR A 83 -5.08 -5.55 -0.70
N VAL A 84 -4.84 -6.73 -0.14
CA VAL A 84 -4.10 -7.81 -0.78
C VAL A 84 -5.03 -9.01 -1.00
N PRO A 85 -5.19 -9.50 -2.24
CA PRO A 85 -5.99 -10.69 -2.51
C PRO A 85 -5.44 -11.93 -1.80
N ARG A 86 -6.33 -12.82 -1.36
CA ARG A 86 -5.93 -14.08 -0.67
C ARG A 86 -4.90 -14.89 -1.46
N GLY A 87 -5.03 -14.93 -2.80
CA GLY A 87 -4.14 -15.68 -3.68
C GLY A 87 -2.72 -15.10 -3.79
N ALA A 88 -2.52 -13.85 -3.39
CA ALA A 88 -1.26 -13.12 -3.48
C ALA A 88 -0.79 -12.61 -2.11
N ALA A 89 -1.24 -13.23 -1.01
CA ALA A 89 -1.00 -12.74 0.36
C ALA A 89 0.47 -12.41 0.66
N GLN A 90 1.39 -13.29 0.26
CA GLN A 90 2.82 -13.10 0.49
C GLN A 90 3.41 -12.05 -0.45
N GLN A 91 3.15 -12.17 -1.74
CA GLN A 91 3.69 -11.28 -2.78
C GLN A 91 3.17 -9.85 -2.63
N GLY A 92 1.87 -9.68 -2.36
CA GLY A 92 1.25 -8.39 -2.14
C GLY A 92 1.76 -7.72 -0.86
N ARG A 93 2.01 -8.49 0.21
CA ARG A 93 2.64 -7.94 1.42
C ARG A 93 4.08 -7.51 1.16
N GLU A 94 4.87 -8.33 0.48
CA GLU A 94 6.25 -7.98 0.12
C GLU A 94 6.30 -6.70 -0.72
N LEU A 95 5.40 -6.57 -1.71
CA LEU A 95 5.28 -5.37 -2.53
C LEU A 95 4.88 -4.14 -1.69
N ALA A 96 3.93 -4.30 -0.77
CA ALA A 96 3.51 -3.21 0.12
C ALA A 96 4.66 -2.75 1.03
N GLU A 97 5.42 -3.69 1.61
CA GLU A 97 6.59 -3.41 2.44
C GLU A 97 7.72 -2.75 1.64
N ARG A 98 7.94 -3.18 0.39
CA ARG A 98 8.89 -2.55 -0.53
C ARG A 98 8.51 -1.10 -0.82
N LEU A 99 7.24 -0.87 -1.13
CA LEU A 99 6.71 0.47 -1.39
C LEU A 99 6.86 1.37 -0.15
N ALA A 100 6.50 0.88 1.04
CA ALA A 100 6.72 1.60 2.29
C ALA A 100 8.18 2.00 2.46
N SER A 101 9.10 1.05 2.29
CA SER A 101 10.53 1.33 2.42
C SER A 101 11.02 2.37 1.42
N ALA A 102 10.51 2.35 0.18
CA ALA A 102 10.91 3.29 -0.87
C ALA A 102 10.49 4.74 -0.57
N ILE A 103 9.38 4.93 0.16
CA ILE A 103 8.86 6.27 0.50
C ILE A 103 9.13 6.68 1.96
N GLY A 104 9.91 5.88 2.69
CA GLY A 104 10.18 6.13 4.12
C GLY A 104 8.97 5.92 5.03
N GLY A 105 8.00 5.13 4.61
CA GLY A 105 6.81 4.76 5.36
C GLY A 105 6.90 3.39 6.02
N SER A 106 5.76 2.90 6.50
CA SER A 106 5.61 1.57 7.10
C SER A 106 4.26 0.94 6.74
N VAL A 107 4.22 -0.38 6.63
CA VAL A 107 2.98 -1.15 6.48
C VAL A 107 2.64 -1.85 7.77
N THR A 108 1.36 -1.83 8.15
CA THR A 108 0.85 -2.58 9.30
C THR A 108 -0.57 -3.06 9.04
N GLU A 109 -1.05 -4.00 9.85
CA GLU A 109 -2.42 -4.49 9.78
C GLU A 109 -3.35 -3.65 10.67
N ARG A 110 -4.61 -3.58 10.27
CA ARG A 110 -5.69 -3.05 11.11
C ARG A 110 -6.05 -4.07 12.20
N VAL A 111 -6.46 -3.59 13.36
CA VAL A 111 -7.03 -4.41 14.46
C VAL A 111 -8.51 -4.66 14.30
#